data_AF-A0A3M2WGK2-F1
#
_entry.id   AF-A0A3M2WGK2-F1
#
_cell.length_a   1.000
_cell.length_b   1.000
_cell.length_c   1.000
_cell.angle_alpha   90.00
_cell.angle_beta   90.00
_cell.angle_gamma   90.00
#
_symmetry.space_group_name_H-M   'P 1'
#
loop_
_entity.id
_entity.type
_entity.pdbx_description
1 polymer ?
#
loop_
_entity_poly.entity_id
_entity_poly.type
_entity_poly.pdbx_seq_one_letter_code
_entity_poly.pdbx_strand_id
1 'polypeptide(L)'
;RPSGHFQAGSNAGLFTTIDLFFRSEEVVVERLSMRKIREVLRLKFDAGLSVRKIAASLSIGHSSAGDYLCRFAASGLQWPIDISDAELNRRLFPPAVPVPTDQRPMPDWAWVHAELRRPGVTLALLWQEYRLAHPQGFQYSWFCEHYRLWAAKVDVVMRQEHRAGEKLFVDYAGQTAPVIDRQTGEIRQAQIFVAVLGASSYTFAEATWSQKLPDWLGSHVRCFAFFGGTTQILVPDNLRSGVTKAHRYEPDINPSYRDLAEHYGVAVLPARSRKPKDKAKVEVGVQIVERWILAVLRNRQFFSLGELNTAIALLLDRLNHKPFKKLPGSRRSAFEALDQPALQGLPEHPYVYAEWKKVRVHIDYHIEVDGHFYSVPYQL
;
A
#
# COMPACT_ATOMS: atom_id res chain seq x y z
N ARG A 1 -46.63 -52.53 10.20
CA ARG A 1 -47.27 -52.79 8.88
C ARG A 1 -48.53 -51.94 8.79
N PRO A 2 -48.94 -51.42 7.61
CA PRO A 2 -48.17 -51.34 6.34
C PRO A 2 -47.06 -50.27 6.52
N SER A 3 -46.53 -49.49 5.56
CA SER A 3 -46.58 -49.45 4.08
C SER A 3 -45.24 -48.85 3.60
N GLY A 4 -44.89 -48.99 2.31
CA GLY A 4 -43.77 -48.26 1.70
C GLY A 4 -44.21 -47.44 0.48
N HIS A 5 -43.60 -46.27 0.29
CA HIS A 5 -43.47 -45.64 -1.02
C HIS A 5 -42.09 -44.99 -1.11
N PHE A 6 -41.22 -45.59 -1.93
CA PHE A 6 -39.99 -44.93 -2.40
C PHE A 6 -40.39 -43.90 -3.46
N GLN A 7 -40.14 -42.62 -3.20
CA GLN A 7 -40.10 -41.59 -4.25
C GLN A 7 -38.66 -41.16 -4.45
N ALA A 8 -38.12 -41.42 -5.65
CA ALA A 8 -36.79 -40.98 -6.04
C ALA A 8 -36.81 -39.47 -6.33
N GLY A 9 -36.47 -38.67 -5.31
CA GLY A 9 -36.17 -37.25 -5.46
C GLY A 9 -34.74 -37.04 -5.95
N SER A 10 -34.56 -36.42 -7.11
CA SER A 10 -33.28 -36.21 -7.77
C SER A 10 -32.30 -35.36 -6.94
N ASN A 11 -31.27 -36.00 -6.41
CA ASN A 11 -30.18 -35.33 -5.70
C ASN A 11 -29.16 -34.76 -6.71
N ALA A 12 -29.51 -33.66 -7.38
CA ALA A 12 -28.71 -33.02 -8.42
C ALA A 12 -28.79 -31.49 -8.29
N GLY A 13 -27.72 -30.86 -7.77
CA GLY A 13 -27.64 -29.40 -7.70
C GLY A 13 -26.85 -28.80 -6.53
N LEU A 14 -25.66 -29.32 -6.20
CA LEU A 14 -24.78 -28.69 -5.19
C LEU A 14 -23.26 -28.91 -5.41
N PHE A 15 -22.85 -29.44 -6.57
CA PHE A 15 -21.43 -29.66 -6.92
C PHE A 15 -21.12 -29.28 -8.38
N THR A 16 -21.35 -28.03 -8.79
CA THR A 16 -20.75 -27.48 -10.03
C THR A 16 -20.72 -25.94 -10.06
N THR A 17 -19.82 -25.31 -9.30
CA THR A 17 -19.52 -23.85 -9.46
C THR A 17 -18.07 -23.49 -9.12
N ILE A 18 -17.14 -24.45 -9.19
CA ILE A 18 -15.71 -24.23 -8.92
C ILE A 18 -14.82 -24.56 -10.14
N ASP A 19 -15.26 -25.42 -11.06
CA ASP A 19 -14.50 -25.83 -12.27
C ASP A 19 -14.85 -25.04 -13.56
N LEU A 20 -14.94 -23.71 -13.46
CA LEU A 20 -14.85 -22.81 -14.61
C LEU A 20 -13.67 -21.83 -14.50
N PHE A 21 -12.65 -22.23 -13.74
CA PHE A 21 -11.33 -21.60 -13.77
C PHE A 21 -10.61 -21.90 -15.11
N PHE A 22 -9.85 -20.91 -15.60
CA PHE A 22 -9.04 -20.95 -16.82
C PHE A 22 -9.77 -21.00 -18.18
N ARG A 23 -10.33 -19.85 -18.60
CA ARG A 23 -9.88 -19.17 -19.84
C ARG A 23 -10.49 -17.78 -20.05
N SER A 24 -9.72 -16.75 -19.70
CA SER A 24 -9.92 -15.40 -20.24
C SER A 24 -8.60 -14.61 -20.28
N GLU A 25 -7.53 -15.25 -20.76
CA GLU A 25 -6.41 -14.51 -21.33
C GLU A 25 -6.82 -14.04 -22.74
N GLU A 26 -7.35 -12.83 -22.86
CA GLU A 26 -7.24 -12.09 -24.12
C GLU A 26 -5.77 -11.67 -24.29
N VAL A 27 -4.94 -12.64 -24.69
CA VAL A 27 -3.67 -12.33 -25.33
C VAL A 27 -4.00 -11.53 -26.58
N VAL A 28 -3.53 -10.29 -26.65
CA VAL A 28 -3.56 -9.50 -27.88
C VAL A 28 -2.55 -10.13 -28.84
N VAL A 29 -2.97 -11.20 -29.51
CA VAL A 29 -2.20 -11.85 -30.57
C VAL A 29 -2.17 -10.88 -31.75
N GLU A 30 -0.97 -10.53 -32.19
CA GLU A 30 -0.75 -9.68 -33.35
C GLU A 30 -1.49 -10.27 -34.57
N ARG A 31 -2.34 -9.46 -35.22
CA ARG A 31 -3.26 -9.95 -36.24
C ARG A 31 -2.47 -10.44 -37.46
N LEU A 32 -2.77 -11.66 -37.90
CA LEU A 32 -2.17 -12.21 -39.11
C LEU A 32 -2.66 -11.45 -40.35
N SER A 33 -1.80 -11.31 -41.35
CA SER A 33 -2.12 -10.60 -42.58
C SER A 33 -3.28 -11.26 -43.34
N MET A 34 -4.08 -10.45 -44.05
CA MET A 34 -5.24 -10.97 -44.81
C MET A 34 -4.87 -12.05 -45.83
N ARG A 35 -3.66 -11.96 -46.41
CA ARG A 35 -3.07 -13.03 -47.25
C ARG A 35 -2.95 -14.37 -46.50
N LYS A 36 -2.49 -14.37 -45.24
CA LYS A 36 -2.46 -15.59 -44.41
C LYS A 36 -3.87 -16.05 -44.00
N ILE A 37 -4.80 -15.13 -43.74
CA ILE A 37 -6.19 -15.47 -43.39
C ILE A 37 -6.91 -16.14 -44.58
N ARG A 38 -6.78 -15.61 -45.80
CA ARG A 38 -7.29 -16.29 -47.01
C ARG A 38 -6.65 -17.66 -47.21
N GLU A 39 -5.35 -17.79 -46.97
CA GLU A 39 -4.67 -19.07 -47.13
C GLU A 39 -5.12 -20.11 -46.08
N VAL A 40 -5.48 -19.70 -44.86
CA VAL A 40 -6.16 -20.58 -43.88
C VAL A 40 -7.49 -21.10 -44.44
N LEU A 41 -8.30 -20.24 -45.08
CA LEU A 41 -9.57 -20.62 -45.68
C LEU A 41 -9.37 -21.54 -46.89
N ARG A 42 -8.47 -21.18 -47.81
CA ARG A 42 -8.10 -21.96 -49.00
C ARG A 42 -7.62 -23.37 -48.63
N LEU A 43 -6.70 -23.48 -47.67
CA LEU A 43 -6.20 -24.77 -47.19
C LEU A 43 -7.26 -25.60 -46.45
N LYS A 44 -8.27 -24.95 -45.86
CA LYS A 44 -9.38 -25.64 -45.19
C LYS A 44 -10.44 -26.16 -46.16
N PHE A 45 -10.86 -25.33 -47.11
CA PHE A 45 -12.02 -25.60 -47.97
C PHE A 45 -11.64 -26.21 -49.33
N ASP A 46 -10.56 -25.76 -49.98
CA ASP A 46 -10.11 -26.34 -51.26
C ASP A 46 -9.24 -27.58 -51.06
N ALA A 47 -8.32 -27.54 -50.07
CA ALA A 47 -7.36 -28.63 -49.81
C ALA A 47 -7.79 -29.58 -48.68
N GLY A 48 -8.95 -29.36 -48.06
CA GLY A 48 -9.53 -30.25 -47.04
C GLY A 48 -8.70 -30.48 -45.78
N LEU A 49 -7.70 -29.63 -45.49
CA LEU A 49 -6.72 -29.90 -44.43
C LEU A 49 -7.30 -29.75 -43.02
N SER A 50 -6.72 -30.51 -42.08
CA SER A 50 -7.00 -30.35 -40.65
C SER A 50 -6.34 -29.08 -40.10
N VAL A 51 -6.93 -28.46 -39.08
CA VAL A 51 -6.42 -27.22 -38.45
C VAL A 51 -4.96 -27.35 -38.02
N ARG A 52 -4.55 -28.54 -37.53
CA ARG A 52 -3.16 -28.86 -37.18
C ARG A 52 -2.20 -28.85 -38.38
N LYS A 53 -2.64 -29.32 -39.56
CA LYS A 53 -1.84 -29.24 -40.79
C LYS A 53 -1.77 -27.80 -41.30
N ILE A 54 -2.88 -27.07 -41.31
CA ILE A 54 -2.95 -25.65 -41.73
C ILE A 54 -2.01 -24.78 -40.88
N ALA A 55 -2.06 -24.96 -39.55
CA ALA A 55 -1.20 -24.23 -38.62
C ALA A 55 0.30 -24.46 -38.89
N ALA A 56 0.68 -25.71 -39.15
CA ALA A 56 2.05 -26.08 -39.52
C ALA A 56 2.47 -25.52 -40.90
N SER A 57 1.59 -25.59 -41.91
CA SER A 57 1.88 -25.10 -43.27
C SER A 57 2.06 -23.58 -43.37
N LEU A 58 1.46 -22.80 -42.46
CA LEU A 58 1.52 -21.32 -42.49
C LEU A 58 2.40 -20.71 -41.39
N SER A 59 3.02 -21.57 -40.56
CA SER A 59 3.76 -21.21 -39.35
C SER A 59 2.96 -20.25 -38.47
N ILE A 60 1.76 -20.68 -38.07
CA ILE A 60 0.84 -19.93 -37.20
C ILE A 60 0.37 -20.79 -36.01
N GLY A 61 -0.11 -20.14 -34.95
CA GLY A 61 -0.66 -20.83 -33.79
C GLY A 61 -1.91 -21.67 -34.15
N HIS A 62 -2.00 -22.89 -33.61
CA HIS A 62 -3.15 -23.77 -33.80
C HIS A 62 -4.47 -23.12 -33.36
N SER A 63 -4.44 -22.37 -32.25
CA SER A 63 -5.55 -21.56 -31.76
C SER A 63 -5.96 -20.47 -32.75
N SER A 64 -5.01 -19.74 -33.34
CA SER A 64 -5.26 -18.68 -34.33
C SER A 64 -5.90 -19.24 -35.61
N ALA A 65 -5.41 -20.39 -36.10
CA ALA A 65 -6.00 -21.08 -37.24
C ALA A 65 -7.45 -21.53 -36.95
N GLY A 66 -7.73 -22.02 -35.73
CA GLY A 66 -9.07 -22.37 -35.28
C GLY A 66 -10.01 -21.17 -35.15
N ASP A 67 -9.55 -20.09 -34.52
CA ASP A 67 -10.32 -18.86 -34.29
C ASP A 67 -10.80 -18.22 -35.61
N TYR A 68 -9.95 -18.15 -36.64
CA TYR A 68 -10.37 -17.62 -37.95
C TYR A 68 -11.40 -18.50 -38.67
N LEU A 69 -11.33 -19.83 -38.53
CA LEU A 69 -12.35 -20.72 -39.07
C LEU A 69 -13.68 -20.59 -38.33
N CYS A 70 -13.64 -20.42 -36.99
CA CYS A 70 -14.82 -20.13 -36.19
C CYS A 70 -15.45 -18.78 -36.57
N ARG A 71 -14.65 -17.72 -36.75
CA ARG A 71 -15.12 -16.41 -37.21
C ARG A 71 -15.72 -16.46 -38.60
N PHE A 72 -15.12 -17.22 -39.52
CA PHE A 72 -15.65 -17.41 -40.87
C PHE A 72 -17.02 -18.07 -40.83
N ALA A 73 -17.16 -19.19 -40.12
CA ALA A 73 -18.45 -19.84 -39.90
C ALA A 73 -19.49 -18.90 -39.26
N ALA A 74 -19.11 -18.14 -38.23
CA ALA A 74 -19.98 -17.19 -37.55
C ALA A 74 -20.38 -15.97 -38.41
N SER A 75 -19.58 -15.60 -39.41
CA SER A 75 -19.86 -14.51 -40.36
C SER A 75 -20.89 -14.86 -41.44
N GLY A 76 -21.29 -16.13 -41.55
CA GLY A 76 -22.26 -16.61 -42.55
C GLY A 76 -21.75 -16.60 -44.00
N LEU A 77 -20.46 -16.35 -44.23
CA LEU A 77 -19.85 -16.38 -45.55
C LEU A 77 -19.68 -17.83 -46.04
N GLN A 78 -19.88 -18.04 -47.34
CA GLN A 78 -19.64 -19.33 -48.01
C GLN A 78 -18.37 -19.25 -48.86
N TRP A 79 -17.60 -20.33 -48.89
CA TRP A 79 -16.39 -20.43 -49.74
C TRP A 79 -16.76 -21.06 -51.09
N PRO A 80 -16.22 -20.59 -52.24
CA PRO A 80 -15.24 -19.50 -52.40
C PRO A 80 -15.85 -18.10 -52.22
N ILE A 81 -15.04 -17.16 -51.71
CA ILE A 81 -15.44 -15.77 -51.44
C ILE A 81 -14.81 -14.76 -52.43
N ASP A 82 -15.64 -14.12 -53.25
CA ASP A 82 -15.25 -13.00 -54.11
C ASP A 82 -15.62 -11.65 -53.47
N ILE A 83 -14.90 -11.32 -52.40
CA ILE A 83 -14.97 -10.02 -51.70
C ILE A 83 -13.56 -9.50 -51.45
N SER A 84 -13.39 -8.18 -51.30
CA SER A 84 -12.09 -7.57 -51.02
C SER A 84 -11.53 -7.98 -49.65
N ASP A 85 -10.20 -7.86 -49.47
CA ASP A 85 -9.54 -8.10 -48.17
C ASP A 85 -10.12 -7.21 -47.05
N ALA A 86 -10.50 -5.97 -47.40
CA ALA A 86 -11.12 -5.04 -46.47
C ALA A 86 -12.52 -5.50 -46.01
N GLU A 87 -13.36 -5.99 -46.93
CA GLU A 87 -14.70 -6.48 -46.59
C GLU A 87 -14.64 -7.83 -45.86
N LEU A 88 -13.74 -8.75 -46.26
CA LEU A 88 -13.49 -9.99 -45.52
C LEU A 88 -13.05 -9.69 -44.08
N ASN A 89 -12.12 -8.75 -43.90
CA ASN A 89 -11.68 -8.30 -42.57
C ASN A 89 -12.85 -7.72 -41.76
N ARG A 90 -13.69 -6.87 -42.37
CA ARG A 90 -14.86 -6.27 -41.71
C ARG A 90 -15.92 -7.31 -41.30
N ARG A 91 -16.08 -8.39 -42.06
CA ARG A 91 -17.02 -9.50 -41.77
C ARG A 91 -16.52 -10.43 -40.67
N LEU A 92 -15.21 -10.74 -40.66
CA LEU A 92 -14.58 -11.60 -39.64
C LEU A 92 -14.34 -10.86 -38.31
N PHE A 93 -14.16 -9.54 -38.38
CA PHE A 93 -13.93 -8.66 -37.23
C PHE A 93 -14.89 -7.47 -37.32
N PRO A 94 -16.20 -7.68 -37.10
CA PRO A 94 -17.17 -6.59 -37.05
C PRO A 94 -16.72 -5.59 -35.97
N PRO A 95 -16.67 -4.28 -36.26
CA PRO A 95 -16.35 -3.29 -35.25
C PRO A 95 -17.38 -3.38 -34.13
N ALA A 96 -16.91 -3.49 -32.88
CA ALA A 96 -17.81 -3.55 -31.73
C ALA A 96 -18.73 -2.33 -31.77
N VAL A 97 -20.05 -2.57 -31.69
CA VAL A 97 -21.04 -1.49 -31.67
C VAL A 97 -20.67 -0.55 -30.51
N PRO A 98 -20.40 0.74 -30.77
CA PRO A 98 -20.11 1.69 -29.70
C PRO A 98 -21.41 1.94 -28.93
N VAL A 99 -21.64 1.14 -27.90
CA VAL A 99 -22.65 1.46 -26.87
C VAL A 99 -22.23 2.80 -26.27
N PRO A 100 -23.07 3.85 -26.34
CA PRO A 100 -22.70 5.17 -25.85
C PRO A 100 -22.22 5.11 -24.41
N THR A 101 -20.97 5.52 -24.19
CA THR A 101 -20.31 5.56 -22.86
C THR A 101 -21.15 6.35 -21.86
N ASP A 102 -21.85 7.35 -22.39
CA ASP A 102 -22.64 8.40 -21.75
C ASP A 102 -23.81 7.87 -20.90
N GLN A 103 -24.29 6.66 -21.17
CA GLN A 103 -25.39 6.02 -20.41
C GLN A 103 -24.91 5.00 -19.37
N ARG A 104 -23.59 4.75 -19.26
CA ARG A 104 -23.04 3.83 -18.25
C ARG A 104 -22.56 4.61 -17.03
N PRO A 105 -23.04 4.29 -15.81
CA PRO A 105 -22.56 4.95 -14.61
C PRO A 105 -21.06 4.71 -14.43
N MET A 106 -20.32 5.80 -14.33
CA MET A 106 -18.88 5.81 -14.05
C MET A 106 -18.66 5.36 -12.59
N PRO A 107 -17.72 4.42 -12.31
CA PRO A 107 -17.36 4.09 -10.93
C PRO A 107 -16.85 5.31 -10.17
N ASP A 108 -17.20 5.44 -8.88
CA ASP A 108 -16.53 6.39 -7.99
C ASP A 108 -15.12 5.88 -7.68
N TRP A 109 -14.15 6.37 -8.45
CA TRP A 109 -12.75 6.01 -8.29
C TRP A 109 -12.16 6.45 -6.94
N ALA A 110 -12.70 7.48 -6.28
CA ALA A 110 -12.23 7.91 -4.96
C ALA A 110 -12.69 6.91 -3.88
N TRP A 111 -13.94 6.44 -3.96
CA TRP A 111 -14.44 5.36 -3.11
C TRP A 111 -13.68 4.04 -3.36
N VAL A 112 -13.55 3.62 -4.62
CA VAL A 112 -12.77 2.40 -5.00
C VAL A 112 -11.35 2.45 -4.43
N HIS A 113 -10.69 3.61 -4.50
CA HIS A 113 -9.33 3.79 -3.99
C HIS A 113 -9.21 3.80 -2.45
N ALA A 114 -10.28 4.19 -1.75
CA ALA A 114 -10.34 4.10 -0.29
C ALA A 114 -10.57 2.64 0.16
N GLU A 115 -11.51 1.93 -0.46
CA GLU A 115 -11.83 0.53 -0.15
C GLU A 115 -10.65 -0.41 -0.41
N LEU A 116 -9.87 -0.21 -1.49
CA LEU A 116 -8.66 -1.00 -1.78
C LEU A 116 -7.57 -0.95 -0.69
N ARG A 117 -7.67 -0.03 0.28
CA ARG A 117 -6.75 0.05 1.43
C ARG A 117 -7.22 -0.78 2.62
N ARG A 118 -8.46 -1.27 2.61
CA ARG A 118 -8.96 -2.18 3.63
C ARG A 118 -8.39 -3.59 3.41
N PRO A 119 -8.06 -4.34 4.48
CA PRO A 119 -7.63 -5.73 4.36
C PRO A 119 -8.66 -6.58 3.61
N GLY A 120 -8.19 -7.44 2.70
CA GLY A 120 -9.04 -8.40 1.96
C GLY A 120 -9.76 -7.85 0.71
N VAL A 121 -9.85 -6.53 0.54
CA VAL A 121 -10.51 -5.93 -0.64
C VAL A 121 -9.62 -6.03 -1.89
N THR A 122 -10.23 -6.30 -3.04
CA THR A 122 -9.53 -6.41 -4.34
C THR A 122 -10.28 -5.65 -5.44
N LEU A 123 -9.57 -5.28 -6.52
CA LEU A 123 -10.20 -4.67 -7.70
C LEU A 123 -11.26 -5.58 -8.33
N ALA A 124 -11.11 -6.89 -8.24
CA ALA A 124 -12.09 -7.86 -8.73
C ALA A 124 -13.38 -7.83 -7.90
N LEU A 125 -13.27 -7.76 -6.56
CA LEU A 125 -14.40 -7.62 -5.65
C LEU A 125 -15.17 -6.32 -5.90
N LEU A 126 -14.48 -5.18 -5.93
CA LEU A 126 -15.12 -3.87 -6.16
C LEU A 126 -15.73 -3.77 -7.56
N TRP A 127 -15.16 -4.44 -8.56
CA TRP A 127 -15.77 -4.57 -9.88
C TRP A 127 -17.04 -5.45 -9.85
N GLN A 128 -17.06 -6.54 -9.08
CA GLN A 128 -18.26 -7.37 -8.90
C GLN A 128 -19.38 -6.58 -8.22
N GLU A 129 -19.08 -5.84 -7.15
CA GLU A 129 -20.03 -4.95 -6.47
C GLU A 129 -20.58 -3.86 -7.42
N TYR A 130 -19.70 -3.21 -8.18
CA TYR A 130 -20.08 -2.28 -9.24
C TYR A 130 -20.97 -2.93 -10.32
N ARG A 131 -20.70 -4.17 -10.73
CA ARG A 131 -21.49 -4.93 -11.70
C ARG A 131 -22.85 -5.39 -11.15
N LEU A 132 -22.97 -5.62 -9.84
CA LEU A 132 -24.23 -5.92 -9.17
C LEU A 132 -25.12 -4.68 -9.09
N ALA A 133 -24.55 -3.53 -8.70
CA ALA A 133 -25.25 -2.25 -8.72
C ALA A 133 -25.61 -1.78 -10.15
N HIS A 134 -24.76 -2.13 -11.13
CA HIS A 134 -24.90 -1.71 -12.52
C HIS A 134 -24.70 -2.90 -13.50
N PRO A 135 -25.76 -3.68 -13.79
CA PRO A 135 -25.69 -4.85 -14.67
C PRO A 135 -25.24 -4.58 -16.11
N GLN A 136 -25.35 -3.33 -16.59
CA GLN A 136 -24.81 -2.87 -17.88
C GLN A 136 -23.49 -2.07 -17.76
N GLY A 137 -22.91 -2.03 -16.56
CA GLY A 137 -21.63 -1.37 -16.28
C GLY A 137 -20.43 -2.01 -16.97
N PHE A 138 -19.32 -1.28 -17.00
CA PHE A 138 -18.08 -1.65 -17.68
C PHE A 138 -17.50 -3.01 -17.27
N GLN A 139 -16.79 -3.65 -18.21
CA GLN A 139 -16.10 -4.92 -18.00
C GLN A 139 -14.82 -4.77 -17.18
N TYR A 140 -14.35 -5.87 -16.58
CA TYR A 140 -13.22 -5.87 -15.63
C TYR A 140 -11.93 -5.28 -16.19
N SER A 141 -11.61 -5.55 -17.46
CA SER A 141 -10.44 -5.00 -18.17
C SER A 141 -10.48 -3.47 -18.22
N TRP A 142 -11.60 -2.91 -18.70
CA TRP A 142 -11.85 -1.47 -18.76
C TRP A 142 -11.81 -0.84 -17.36
N PHE A 143 -12.42 -1.49 -16.37
CA PHE A 143 -12.45 -1.01 -14.97
C PHE A 143 -11.03 -0.92 -14.38
N CYS A 144 -10.21 -1.96 -14.56
CA CYS A 144 -8.82 -1.97 -14.15
C CYS A 144 -7.98 -0.90 -14.84
N GLU A 145 -8.16 -0.71 -16.15
CA GLU A 145 -7.43 0.29 -16.93
C GLU A 145 -7.79 1.71 -16.47
N HIS A 146 -9.08 2.02 -16.36
CA HIS A 146 -9.54 3.36 -15.98
C HIS A 146 -9.23 3.70 -14.52
N TYR A 147 -9.29 2.72 -13.61
CA TYR A 147 -8.75 2.87 -12.26
C TYR A 147 -7.25 3.21 -12.27
N ARG A 148 -6.42 2.49 -13.05
CA ARG A 148 -4.97 2.77 -13.15
C ARG A 148 -4.71 4.17 -13.72
N LEU A 149 -5.43 4.59 -14.76
CA LEU A 149 -5.33 5.92 -15.37
C LEU A 149 -5.76 7.03 -14.40
N TRP A 150 -6.73 6.77 -13.52
CA TRP A 150 -7.13 7.70 -12.45
C TRP A 150 -6.11 7.72 -11.30
N ALA A 151 -5.66 6.56 -10.82
CA ALA A 151 -4.68 6.43 -9.74
C ALA A 151 -3.31 7.05 -10.12
N ALA A 152 -2.94 6.99 -11.41
CA ALA A 152 -1.78 7.69 -11.96
C ALA A 152 -1.86 9.23 -11.90
N LYS A 153 -3.04 9.81 -11.60
CA LYS A 153 -3.24 11.26 -11.39
C LYS A 153 -3.19 11.64 -9.90
N VAL A 154 -3.60 10.74 -9.00
CA VAL A 154 -3.54 10.90 -7.53
C VAL A 154 -2.10 11.20 -7.06
N ASP A 155 -1.92 11.92 -5.95
CA ASP A 155 -0.59 12.29 -5.45
C ASP A 155 0.26 11.07 -5.03
N VAL A 156 1.57 11.14 -5.28
CA VAL A 156 2.50 9.98 -5.23
C VAL A 156 2.46 9.21 -3.90
N VAL A 157 2.30 9.92 -2.78
CA VAL A 157 2.22 9.37 -1.40
C VAL A 157 1.03 8.43 -1.20
N MET A 158 -0.02 8.62 -2.01
CA MET A 158 -1.28 7.87 -1.94
C MET A 158 -1.35 6.73 -2.98
N ARG A 159 -0.33 6.58 -3.85
CA ARG A 159 -0.26 5.50 -4.86
C ARG A 159 0.30 4.18 -4.33
N GLN A 160 0.87 4.19 -3.12
CA GLN A 160 1.43 2.98 -2.52
C GLN A 160 0.32 2.19 -1.84
N GLU A 161 0.21 0.91 -2.18
CA GLU A 161 -0.70 -0.05 -1.55
C GLU A 161 -0.19 -0.41 -0.15
N HIS A 162 -0.52 0.43 0.83
CA HIS A 162 -0.39 0.12 2.25
C HIS A 162 -1.78 -0.13 2.82
N ARG A 163 -1.95 -1.24 3.54
CA ARG A 163 -3.23 -1.55 4.19
C ARG A 163 -3.40 -0.70 5.45
N ALA A 164 -4.65 -0.43 5.81
CA ALA A 164 -4.99 0.23 7.05
C ALA A 164 -4.41 -0.53 8.26
N GLY A 165 -3.81 0.20 9.22
CA GLY A 165 -3.18 -0.37 10.42
C GLY A 165 -1.92 -1.22 10.19
N GLU A 166 -1.50 -1.41 8.93
CA GLU A 166 -0.41 -2.34 8.60
C GLU A 166 0.97 -1.76 8.91
N LYS A 167 1.24 -0.51 8.49
CA LYS A 167 2.58 0.08 8.52
C LYS A 167 2.60 1.50 9.08
N LEU A 168 3.45 1.73 10.07
CA LEU A 168 3.91 3.05 10.48
C LEU A 168 5.34 3.27 9.97
N PHE A 169 5.59 4.36 9.27
CA PHE A 169 6.92 4.76 8.82
C PHE A 169 7.49 5.83 9.75
N VAL A 170 8.72 5.68 10.23
CA VAL A 170 9.37 6.62 11.16
C VAL A 170 10.76 7.06 10.69
N ASP A 171 11.08 8.33 10.88
CA ASP A 171 12.36 8.95 10.49
C ASP A 171 12.61 10.24 11.32
N TYR A 172 13.82 10.79 11.21
CA TYR A 172 14.13 12.15 11.65
C TYR A 172 14.20 13.10 10.45
N ALA A 173 13.68 14.31 10.60
CA ALA A 173 13.88 15.36 9.59
C ALA A 173 15.36 15.76 9.50
N GLY A 174 15.79 16.16 8.30
CA GLY A 174 17.13 16.71 8.11
C GLY A 174 17.27 18.12 8.67
N GLN A 175 16.17 18.87 8.69
CA GLN A 175 16.09 20.19 9.34
C GLN A 175 15.94 20.06 10.86
N THR A 176 16.66 20.92 11.58
CA THR A 176 16.60 21.07 13.03
C THR A 176 15.95 22.39 13.41
N ALA A 177 15.51 22.52 14.67
CA ALA A 177 14.89 23.73 15.20
C ALA A 177 15.69 24.32 16.37
N PRO A 178 16.06 25.61 16.35
CA PRO A 178 16.82 26.22 17.43
C PRO A 178 15.93 26.46 18.66
N VAL A 179 16.45 26.09 19.83
CA VAL A 179 15.90 26.45 21.14
C VAL A 179 16.98 27.21 21.91
N ILE A 180 16.61 28.35 22.48
CA ILE A 180 17.51 29.31 23.13
C ILE A 180 17.41 29.14 24.65
N ASP A 181 18.54 28.94 25.32
CA ASP A 181 18.59 28.98 26.78
C ASP A 181 18.33 30.42 27.28
N ARG A 182 17.42 30.59 28.25
CA ARG A 182 17.02 31.92 28.76
C ARG A 182 18.08 32.60 29.62
N GLN A 183 19.00 31.84 30.20
CA GLN A 183 20.02 32.32 31.13
C GLN A 183 21.34 32.58 30.42
N THR A 184 21.75 31.67 29.52
CA THR A 184 23.04 31.76 28.81
C THR A 184 22.93 32.36 27.41
N GLY A 185 21.75 32.33 26.79
CA GLY A 185 21.56 32.68 25.38
C GLY A 185 22.08 31.64 24.39
N GLU A 186 22.58 30.50 24.86
CA GLU A 186 23.08 29.42 24.01
C GLU A 186 21.96 28.80 23.16
N ILE A 187 22.29 28.49 21.91
CA ILE A 187 21.33 27.91 20.95
C ILE A 187 21.59 26.41 20.81
N ARG A 188 20.64 25.60 21.27
CA ARG A 188 20.63 24.14 21.11
C ARG A 188 19.71 23.73 19.97
N GLN A 189 20.20 22.92 19.04
CA GLN A 189 19.43 22.43 17.91
C GLN A 189 18.63 21.17 18.28
N ALA A 190 17.30 21.28 18.29
CA ALA A 190 16.40 20.15 18.48
C ALA A 190 16.20 19.38 17.16
N GLN A 191 16.14 18.05 17.29
CA GLN A 191 15.90 17.10 16.20
C GLN A 191 14.39 16.87 16.04
N ILE A 192 13.89 16.71 14.82
CA ILE A 192 12.44 16.58 14.59
C ILE A 192 12.11 15.14 14.22
N PHE A 193 11.52 14.39 15.14
CA PHE A 193 10.99 13.05 14.89
C PHE A 193 9.71 13.17 14.06
N VAL A 194 9.55 12.30 13.05
CA VAL A 194 8.39 12.26 12.17
C VAL A 194 7.91 10.81 12.00
N ALA A 195 6.61 10.59 12.15
CA ALA A 195 5.98 9.30 11.94
C ALA A 195 4.73 9.44 11.05
N VAL A 196 4.52 8.51 10.11
CA VAL A 196 3.46 8.59 9.10
C VAL A 196 2.79 7.23 8.87
N LEU A 197 1.47 7.18 9.04
CA LEU A 197 0.68 5.98 8.77
C LEU A 197 0.60 5.68 7.27
N GLY A 198 0.74 4.40 6.93
CA GLY A 198 0.84 3.91 5.55
C GLY A 198 -0.38 4.22 4.70
N ALA A 199 -1.60 3.99 5.22
CA ALA A 199 -2.83 4.19 4.45
C ALA A 199 -3.28 5.66 4.44
N SER A 200 -3.67 6.23 5.58
CA SER A 200 -4.18 7.62 5.68
C SER A 200 -3.16 8.70 5.33
N SER A 201 -1.86 8.41 5.50
CA SER A 201 -0.79 9.43 5.57
C SER A 201 -0.96 10.42 6.73
N TYR A 202 -1.71 10.04 7.78
CA TYR A 202 -1.81 10.80 9.02
C TYR A 202 -0.44 10.85 9.70
N THR A 203 -0.05 12.05 10.11
CA THR A 203 1.32 12.37 10.49
C THR A 203 1.38 12.74 11.96
N PHE A 204 2.38 12.21 12.66
CA PHE A 204 2.85 12.68 13.94
C PHE A 204 4.22 13.34 13.75
N ALA A 205 4.50 14.41 14.49
CA ALA A 205 5.81 15.05 14.52
C ALA A 205 6.06 15.73 15.87
N GLU A 206 7.28 15.66 16.37
CA GLU A 206 7.72 16.34 17.59
C GLU A 206 9.21 16.66 17.55
N ALA A 207 9.63 17.60 18.39
CA ALA A 207 11.02 17.93 18.66
C ALA A 207 11.56 17.15 19.86
N THR A 208 12.73 16.55 19.69
CA THR A 208 13.54 15.89 20.72
C THR A 208 14.94 16.50 20.78
N TRP A 209 15.68 16.24 21.86
CA TRP A 209 17.02 16.82 22.01
C TRP A 209 18.11 16.09 21.22
N SER A 210 17.90 14.81 20.89
CA SER A 210 18.85 14.01 20.15
C SER A 210 18.14 12.88 19.37
N GLN A 211 18.89 12.21 18.50
CA GLN A 211 18.45 10.99 17.83
C GLN A 211 18.90 9.71 18.59
N LYS A 212 19.31 9.84 19.86
CA LYS A 212 19.75 8.70 20.69
C LYS A 212 18.57 7.81 21.07
N LEU A 213 18.89 6.58 21.47
CA LEU A 213 17.92 5.56 21.88
C LEU A 213 16.84 6.02 22.89
N PRO A 214 17.15 6.79 23.96
CA PRO A 214 16.12 7.21 24.92
C PRO A 214 15.09 8.17 24.30
N ASP A 215 15.56 9.17 23.54
CA ASP A 215 14.70 10.10 22.80
C ASP A 215 13.88 9.34 21.74
N TRP A 216 14.52 8.43 20.99
CA TRP A 216 13.87 7.60 19.97
C TRP A 216 12.74 6.74 20.52
N LEU A 217 12.98 5.98 21.59
CA LEU A 217 11.96 5.12 22.20
C LEU A 217 10.86 5.97 22.87
N GLY A 218 11.23 7.08 23.52
CA GLY A 218 10.27 8.04 24.05
C GLY A 218 9.36 8.63 22.97
N SER A 219 9.90 8.92 21.78
CA SER A 219 9.10 9.37 20.63
C SER A 219 8.11 8.33 20.15
N HIS A 220 8.47 7.05 20.19
CA HIS A 220 7.55 5.96 19.85
C HIS A 220 6.37 5.88 20.83
N VAL A 221 6.64 5.95 22.13
CA VAL A 221 5.59 5.97 23.17
C VAL A 221 4.62 7.13 22.96
N ARG A 222 5.12 8.35 22.73
CA ARG A 222 4.29 9.54 22.47
C ARG A 222 3.53 9.45 21.15
N CYS A 223 4.15 8.87 20.12
CA CYS A 223 3.54 8.64 18.82
C CYS A 223 2.37 7.64 18.87
N PHE A 224 2.53 6.52 19.57
CA PHE A 224 1.46 5.53 19.76
C PHE A 224 0.32 6.11 20.60
N ALA A 225 0.62 6.90 21.65
CA ALA A 225 -0.38 7.63 22.41
C ALA A 225 -1.16 8.65 21.55
N PHE A 226 -0.48 9.36 20.65
CA PHE A 226 -1.11 10.30 19.71
C PHE A 226 -2.05 9.62 18.70
N PHE A 227 -1.71 8.42 18.22
CA PHE A 227 -2.59 7.63 17.36
C PHE A 227 -3.69 6.88 18.14
N GLY A 228 -3.54 6.70 19.45
CA GLY A 228 -4.45 5.89 20.27
C GLY A 228 -4.34 4.38 20.01
N GLY A 229 -3.23 3.92 19.42
CA GLY A 229 -3.02 2.53 19.01
C GLY A 229 -1.71 2.31 18.27
N THR A 230 -1.38 1.05 17.99
CA THR A 230 -0.16 0.63 17.28
C THR A 230 -0.49 -0.03 15.93
N THR A 231 0.46 0.03 15.00
CA THR A 231 0.39 -0.68 13.72
C THR A 231 1.08 -2.03 13.80
N GLN A 232 0.70 -2.98 12.93
CA GLN A 232 1.32 -4.31 12.88
C GLN A 232 2.83 -4.27 12.61
N ILE A 233 3.28 -3.36 11.75
CA ILE A 233 4.68 -3.22 11.32
C ILE A 233 5.13 -1.78 11.52
N LEU A 234 6.32 -1.61 12.10
CA LEU A 234 7.00 -0.34 12.17
C LEU A 234 8.25 -0.36 11.28
N VAL A 235 8.32 0.62 10.37
CA VAL A 235 9.33 0.74 9.33
C VAL A 235 10.21 1.95 9.62
N PRO A 236 11.31 1.78 10.37
CA PRO A 236 12.29 2.84 10.55
C PRO A 236 13.14 3.00 9.29
N ASP A 237 13.40 4.24 8.89
CA ASP A 237 14.51 4.50 7.99
C ASP A 237 15.84 4.37 8.75
N ASN A 238 16.75 3.57 8.20
CA ASN A 238 18.17 3.54 8.55
C ASN A 238 18.51 3.36 10.06
N LEU A 239 18.59 2.11 10.52
CA LEU A 239 18.99 1.67 11.89
C LEU A 239 20.35 2.18 12.43
N ARG A 240 21.04 3.10 11.77
CA ARG A 240 22.34 3.65 12.26
C ARG A 240 22.24 4.33 13.63
N SER A 241 21.07 4.85 14.00
CA SER A 241 20.83 5.49 15.30
C SER A 241 20.85 4.53 16.51
N GLY A 242 20.91 3.21 16.28
CA GLY A 242 20.84 2.20 17.34
C GLY A 242 21.86 1.06 17.26
N VAL A 243 22.84 1.11 16.35
CA VAL A 243 23.73 -0.02 16.05
C VAL A 243 25.21 0.37 16.15
N THR A 244 25.88 -0.08 17.21
CA THR A 244 27.31 0.19 17.51
C THR A 244 28.30 -0.49 16.55
N LYS A 245 27.85 -1.43 15.70
CA LYS A 245 28.63 -2.05 14.62
C LYS A 245 27.76 -2.34 13.40
N ALA A 246 27.95 -1.59 12.32
CA ALA A 246 27.17 -1.75 11.10
C ALA A 246 27.40 -3.12 10.43
N HIS A 247 26.42 -4.03 10.53
CA HIS A 247 26.37 -5.26 9.72
C HIS A 247 25.24 -5.19 8.70
N ARG A 248 25.51 -5.72 7.50
CA ARG A 248 24.78 -5.35 6.27
C ARG A 248 23.60 -6.25 5.92
N TYR A 249 23.40 -7.37 6.63
CA TYR A 249 22.38 -8.37 6.31
C TYR A 249 21.59 -8.96 7.49
N GLU A 250 22.05 -8.80 8.73
CA GLU A 250 21.29 -9.10 9.95
C GLU A 250 21.52 -7.98 10.96
N PRO A 251 20.51 -7.14 11.26
CA PRO A 251 20.56 -6.23 12.38
C PRO A 251 19.94 -6.93 13.59
N ASP A 252 20.77 -7.29 14.57
CA ASP A 252 20.25 -7.46 15.92
C ASP A 252 19.62 -6.14 16.34
N ILE A 253 18.28 -6.12 16.37
CA ILE A 253 17.50 -5.00 16.87
C ILE A 253 17.98 -4.76 18.30
N ASN A 254 18.40 -3.51 18.56
CA ASN A 254 18.84 -3.05 19.87
C ASN A 254 17.88 -3.59 20.95
N PRO A 255 18.37 -4.25 22.03
CA PRO A 255 17.50 -4.89 23.01
C PRO A 255 16.34 -4.01 23.48
N SER A 256 16.59 -2.78 23.90
CA SER A 256 15.52 -1.87 24.36
C SER A 256 14.51 -1.48 23.28
N TYR A 257 14.89 -1.55 21.99
CA TYR A 257 13.94 -1.35 20.88
C TYR A 257 13.14 -2.61 20.56
N ARG A 258 13.71 -3.80 20.82
CA ARG A 258 12.99 -5.08 20.80
C ARG A 258 12.00 -5.16 21.96
N ASP A 259 12.42 -4.77 23.17
CA ASP A 259 11.56 -4.71 24.35
C ASP A 259 10.36 -3.78 24.12
N LEU A 260 10.58 -2.61 23.51
CA LEU A 260 9.49 -1.71 23.10
C LEU A 260 8.58 -2.35 22.04
N ALA A 261 9.16 -3.03 21.05
CA ALA A 261 8.40 -3.71 19.99
C ALA A 261 7.50 -4.83 20.55
N GLU A 262 8.03 -5.62 21.50
CA GLU A 262 7.31 -6.68 22.22
C GLU A 262 6.21 -6.09 23.12
N HIS A 263 6.51 -5.04 23.90
CA HIS A 263 5.54 -4.33 24.77
C HIS A 263 4.31 -3.80 24.01
N TYR A 264 4.50 -3.35 22.77
CA TYR A 264 3.45 -2.79 21.92
C TYR A 264 2.89 -3.76 20.85
N GLY A 265 3.37 -5.01 20.82
CA GLY A 265 2.91 -6.04 19.88
C GLY A 265 3.20 -5.75 18.40
N VAL A 266 4.23 -4.94 18.11
CA VAL A 266 4.56 -4.41 16.78
C VAL A 266 5.84 -5.03 16.22
N ALA A 267 5.84 -5.43 14.94
CA ALA A 267 7.04 -5.95 14.28
C ALA A 267 7.90 -4.82 13.70
N VAL A 268 9.16 -4.70 14.13
CA VAL A 268 10.11 -3.72 13.54
C VAL A 268 10.75 -4.30 12.28
N LEU A 269 10.42 -3.74 11.11
CA LEU A 269 10.95 -4.14 9.80
C LEU A 269 11.61 -2.94 9.09
N PRO A 270 12.95 -2.75 9.24
CA PRO A 270 13.68 -1.63 8.64
C PRO A 270 13.51 -1.52 7.12
N ALA A 271 13.45 -0.29 6.61
CA ALA A 271 13.39 -0.04 5.17
C ALA A 271 14.63 -0.63 4.45
N ARG A 272 14.40 -1.41 3.39
CA ARG A 272 15.49 -2.10 2.68
C ARG A 272 16.36 -1.12 1.90
N SER A 273 17.64 -1.07 2.27
CA SER A 273 18.65 -0.27 1.55
C SER A 273 18.60 -0.53 0.04
N ARG A 274 18.56 0.55 -0.75
CA ARG A 274 18.44 0.57 -2.22
C ARG A 274 17.11 0.06 -2.81
N LYS A 275 16.00 0.03 -2.05
CA LYS A 275 14.64 -0.05 -2.63
C LYS A 275 13.86 1.27 -2.42
N PRO A 276 13.86 2.21 -3.39
CA PRO A 276 13.24 3.54 -3.22
C PRO A 276 11.76 3.52 -2.83
N LYS A 277 11.01 2.47 -3.23
CA LYS A 277 9.58 2.35 -2.92
C LYS A 277 9.30 2.19 -1.43
N ASP A 278 10.16 1.48 -0.70
CA ASP A 278 9.97 1.20 0.74
C ASP A 278 10.18 2.47 1.59
N LYS A 279 10.92 3.47 1.08
CA LYS A 279 11.30 4.69 1.81
C LYS A 279 10.45 5.92 1.47
N ALA A 280 9.87 6.01 0.27
CA ALA A 280 9.24 7.24 -0.23
C ALA A 280 8.04 7.78 0.59
N LYS A 281 7.39 6.97 1.44
CA LYS A 281 6.36 7.44 2.38
C LYS A 281 6.99 8.31 3.49
N VAL A 282 8.10 7.81 4.04
CA VAL A 282 9.11 8.47 4.90
C VAL A 282 9.40 9.91 4.47
N GLU A 283 10.18 9.97 3.40
CA GLU A 283 10.79 11.18 2.83
C GLU A 283 9.75 12.27 2.52
N VAL A 284 8.60 11.91 1.95
CA VAL A 284 7.57 12.92 1.63
C VAL A 284 6.83 13.37 2.89
N GLY A 285 6.67 12.50 3.89
CA GLY A 285 6.21 12.89 5.24
C GLY A 285 7.11 13.94 5.88
N VAL A 286 8.42 13.66 5.91
CA VAL A 286 9.45 14.59 6.39
C VAL A 286 9.40 15.91 5.62
N GLN A 287 9.44 15.90 4.29
CA GLN A 287 9.36 17.11 3.47
C GLN A 287 8.08 17.93 3.69
N ILE A 288 6.97 17.28 4.04
CA ILE A 288 5.72 17.94 4.41
C ILE A 288 5.85 18.62 5.78
N VAL A 289 6.41 17.95 6.78
CA VAL A 289 6.69 18.52 8.11
C VAL A 289 7.65 19.70 8.02
N GLU A 290 8.76 19.56 7.30
CA GLU A 290 9.72 20.64 7.06
C GLU A 290 9.04 21.87 6.44
N ARG A 291 8.20 21.68 5.42
CA ARG A 291 7.55 22.77 4.68
C ARG A 291 6.36 23.42 5.40
N TRP A 292 5.57 22.64 6.15
CA TRP A 292 4.32 23.13 6.76
C TRP A 292 4.42 23.41 8.26
N ILE A 293 5.47 22.91 8.93
CA ILE A 293 5.74 23.14 10.34
C ILE A 293 7.01 23.97 10.48
N LEU A 294 8.18 23.41 10.16
CA LEU A 294 9.47 24.06 10.48
C LEU A 294 9.65 25.39 9.71
N ALA A 295 9.35 25.42 8.41
CA ALA A 295 9.40 26.64 7.62
C ALA A 295 8.39 27.70 8.08
N VAL A 296 7.28 27.33 8.74
CA VAL A 296 6.35 28.29 9.36
C VAL A 296 6.92 28.84 10.66
N LEU A 297 7.59 28.00 11.44
CA LEU A 297 8.21 28.37 12.72
C LEU A 297 9.57 29.07 12.59
N ARG A 298 10.20 29.09 11.40
CA ARG A 298 11.58 29.58 11.15
C ARG A 298 11.94 30.97 11.69
N ASN A 299 10.95 31.85 11.87
CA ASN A 299 11.14 33.23 12.38
C ASN A 299 10.72 33.39 13.85
N ARG A 300 10.28 32.32 14.52
CA ARG A 300 9.90 32.32 15.93
C ARG A 300 11.04 31.76 16.76
N GLN A 301 11.40 32.48 17.82
CA GLN A 301 12.32 31.99 18.85
C GLN A 301 11.55 31.13 19.85
N PHE A 302 12.21 30.09 20.36
CA PHE A 302 11.70 29.18 21.37
C PHE A 302 12.68 29.09 22.52
N PHE A 303 12.15 29.01 23.74
CA PHE A 303 12.96 29.04 24.96
C PHE A 303 12.87 27.75 25.79
N SER A 304 12.14 26.75 25.29
CA SER A 304 12.15 25.40 25.82
C SER A 304 11.69 24.41 24.75
N LEU A 305 12.06 23.13 24.92
CA LEU A 305 11.57 22.05 24.05
C LEU A 305 10.04 21.91 24.12
N GLY A 306 9.45 22.14 25.31
CA GLY A 306 7.99 22.12 25.51
C GLY A 306 7.26 23.23 24.75
N GLU A 307 7.84 24.44 24.68
CA GLU A 307 7.28 25.54 23.88
C GLU A 307 7.29 25.22 22.38
N LEU A 308 8.42 24.68 21.90
CA LEU A 308 8.58 24.22 20.51
C LEU A 308 7.57 23.11 20.18
N ASN A 309 7.45 22.10 21.03
CA ASN A 309 6.48 21.01 20.85
C ASN A 309 5.03 21.48 20.88
N THR A 310 4.69 22.46 21.73
CA THR A 310 3.36 23.08 21.73
C THR A 310 3.06 23.77 20.40
N ALA A 311 4.03 24.48 19.82
CA ALA A 311 3.86 25.13 18.51
C ALA A 311 3.82 24.12 17.35
N ILE A 312 4.61 23.04 17.42
CA ILE A 312 4.57 21.94 16.46
C ILE A 312 3.18 21.27 16.47
N ALA A 313 2.64 20.93 17.65
CA ALA A 313 1.34 20.28 17.80
C ALA A 313 0.20 21.09 17.15
N LEU A 314 0.17 22.41 17.34
CA LEU A 314 -0.81 23.30 16.71
C LEU A 314 -0.72 23.33 15.17
N LEU A 315 0.47 23.19 14.60
CA LEU A 315 0.66 23.15 13.15
C LEU A 315 0.45 21.74 12.58
N LEU A 316 0.75 20.71 13.36
CA LEU A 316 0.51 19.30 13.05
C LEU A 316 -0.99 19.00 12.94
N ASP A 317 -1.79 19.52 13.87
CA ASP A 317 -3.25 19.44 13.80
C ASP A 317 -3.79 20.05 12.50
N ARG A 318 -3.38 21.29 12.20
CA ARG A 318 -3.74 21.99 10.94
C ARG A 318 -3.29 21.23 9.70
N LEU A 319 -2.11 20.62 9.73
CA LEU A 319 -1.58 19.79 8.63
C LEU A 319 -2.43 18.54 8.38
N ASN A 320 -2.89 17.90 9.46
CA ASN A 320 -3.71 16.70 9.38
C ASN A 320 -5.15 16.99 8.97
N HIS A 321 -5.74 18.10 9.45
CA HIS A 321 -7.06 18.57 9.03
C HIS A 321 -7.09 19.14 7.60
N LYS A 322 -5.94 19.51 7.03
CA LYS A 322 -5.87 20.10 5.69
C LYS A 322 -6.44 19.15 4.60
N PRO A 323 -7.38 19.61 3.76
CA PRO A 323 -7.91 18.82 2.66
C PRO A 323 -6.83 18.32 1.69
N PHE A 324 -7.05 17.12 1.13
CA PHE A 324 -6.24 16.62 0.02
C PHE A 324 -6.52 17.42 -1.27
N LYS A 325 -5.54 17.47 -2.19
CA LYS A 325 -5.68 18.21 -3.46
C LYS A 325 -6.49 17.48 -4.54
N LYS A 326 -6.57 16.16 -4.46
CA LYS A 326 -7.08 15.27 -5.52
C LYS A 326 -7.95 14.12 -5.01
N LEU A 327 -8.25 14.12 -3.72
CA LEU A 327 -9.10 13.16 -3.03
C LEU A 327 -10.04 13.95 -2.11
N PRO A 328 -11.24 13.44 -1.80
CA PRO A 328 -12.08 14.03 -0.77
C PRO A 328 -11.45 13.87 0.62
N GLY A 329 -11.85 14.73 1.56
CA GLY A 329 -11.41 14.69 2.95
C GLY A 329 -9.97 15.15 3.20
N SER A 330 -9.44 14.76 4.35
CA SER A 330 -8.12 15.12 4.88
C SER A 330 -7.38 13.90 5.43
N ARG A 331 -6.15 14.08 5.93
CA ARG A 331 -5.43 12.99 6.62
C ARG A 331 -6.18 12.54 7.87
N ARG A 332 -6.79 13.48 8.59
CA ARG A 332 -7.60 13.20 9.78
C ARG A 332 -8.81 12.32 9.44
N SER A 333 -9.62 12.71 8.45
CA SER A 333 -10.79 11.90 8.08
C SER A 333 -10.41 10.55 7.48
N ALA A 334 -9.28 10.47 6.76
CA ALA A 334 -8.75 9.20 6.26
C ALA A 334 -8.20 8.31 7.37
N PHE A 335 -7.67 8.88 8.46
CA PHE A 335 -7.27 8.14 9.65
C PHE A 335 -8.49 7.54 10.36
N GLU A 336 -9.50 8.37 10.66
CA GLU A 336 -10.73 7.96 11.34
C GLU A 336 -11.49 6.88 10.56
N ALA A 337 -11.54 6.96 9.22
CA ALA A 337 -12.26 6.03 8.37
C ALA A 337 -11.50 4.74 7.98
N LEU A 338 -10.17 4.72 8.12
CA LEU A 338 -9.32 3.60 7.66
C LEU A 338 -8.42 3.06 8.78
N ASP A 339 -7.44 3.85 9.22
CA ASP A 339 -6.39 3.37 10.13
C ASP A 339 -6.89 3.18 11.57
N GLN A 340 -7.65 4.14 12.12
CA GLN A 340 -8.11 4.10 13.51
C GLN A 340 -8.85 2.81 13.90
N PRO A 341 -9.83 2.28 13.11
CA PRO A 341 -10.47 1.00 13.43
C PRO A 341 -9.59 -0.23 13.14
N ALA A 342 -8.42 -0.06 12.55
CA ALA A 342 -7.47 -1.13 12.19
C ALA A 342 -6.19 -1.14 13.06
N LEU A 343 -6.02 -0.18 13.96
CA LEU A 343 -4.92 -0.17 14.93
C LEU A 343 -5.13 -1.23 16.01
N GLN A 344 -4.01 -1.76 16.51
CA GLN A 344 -3.97 -2.58 17.72
C GLN A 344 -4.13 -1.67 18.95
N GLY A 345 -4.81 -2.17 19.98
CA GLY A 345 -5.00 -1.44 21.23
C GLY A 345 -3.69 -1.22 21.99
N LEU A 346 -3.59 -0.11 22.72
CA LEU A 346 -2.44 0.17 23.57
C LEU A 346 -2.46 -0.70 24.84
N PRO A 347 -1.30 -1.12 25.38
CA PRO A 347 -1.21 -1.70 26.71
C PRO A 347 -1.61 -0.68 27.79
N GLU A 348 -2.06 -1.16 28.95
CA GLU A 348 -2.54 -0.33 30.07
C GLU A 348 -1.46 0.65 30.59
N HIS A 349 -0.19 0.28 30.49
CA HIS A 349 0.94 1.10 30.93
C HIS A 349 1.86 1.42 29.74
N PRO A 350 2.34 2.67 29.63
CA PRO A 350 3.31 3.03 28.61
C PRO A 350 4.65 2.32 28.86
N TYR A 351 5.39 2.02 27.79
CA TYR A 351 6.75 1.48 27.92
C TYR A 351 7.65 2.47 28.66
N VAL A 352 8.36 1.99 29.68
CA VAL A 352 9.34 2.76 30.44
C VAL A 352 10.74 2.31 30.03
N TYR A 353 11.52 3.24 29.47
CA TYR A 353 12.91 2.97 29.10
C TYR A 353 13.79 2.82 30.35
N ALA A 354 14.67 1.82 30.34
CA ALA A 354 15.65 1.56 31.41
C ALA A 354 17.03 1.26 30.83
N GLU A 355 18.07 1.83 31.44
CA GLU A 355 19.48 1.54 31.10
C GLU A 355 20.13 0.64 32.15
N TRP A 356 20.70 -0.48 31.70
CA TRP A 356 21.39 -1.44 32.56
C TRP A 356 22.90 -1.18 32.55
N LYS A 357 23.39 -0.38 33.51
CA LYS A 357 24.82 -0.12 33.70
C LYS A 357 25.43 -1.13 34.68
N LYS A 358 26.36 -1.97 34.22
CA LYS A 358 27.21 -2.75 35.14
C LYS A 358 28.24 -1.82 35.78
N VAL A 359 28.08 -1.56 37.07
CA VAL A 359 28.96 -0.73 37.90
C VAL A 359 29.65 -1.58 38.95
N ARG A 360 30.87 -1.19 39.33
CA ARG A 360 31.55 -1.74 40.50
C ARG A 360 31.24 -0.84 41.69
N VAL A 361 30.79 -1.43 42.79
CA VAL A 361 30.57 -0.72 44.06
C VAL A 361 31.90 -0.15 44.56
N HIS A 362 31.91 1.14 44.92
CA HIS A 362 33.06 1.78 45.52
C HIS A 362 33.11 1.50 47.04
N ILE A 363 34.27 1.70 47.68
CA ILE A 363 34.50 1.27 49.08
C ILE A 363 33.62 2.02 50.11
N ASP A 364 33.05 3.15 49.70
CA ASP A 364 32.07 3.95 50.45
C ASP A 364 30.62 3.47 50.29
N TYR A 365 30.40 2.30 49.66
CA TYR A 365 29.08 1.73 49.35
C TYR A 365 28.22 2.57 48.40
N HIS A 366 28.85 3.39 47.56
CA HIS A 366 28.15 4.12 46.49
C HIS A 366 28.49 3.58 45.10
N ILE A 367 27.55 3.76 44.17
CA ILE A 367 27.74 3.59 42.73
C ILE A 367 27.50 4.91 42.03
N GLU A 368 28.31 5.22 41.02
CA GLU A 368 28.16 6.42 40.21
C GLU A 368 27.36 6.13 38.92
N VAL A 369 26.24 6.82 38.75
CA VAL A 369 25.44 6.83 37.52
C VAL A 369 25.21 8.29 37.13
N ASP A 370 25.72 8.67 35.97
CA ASP A 370 25.64 10.02 35.38
C ASP A 370 25.99 11.18 36.33
N GLY A 371 27.09 11.03 37.07
CA GLY A 371 27.56 12.03 38.04
C GLY A 371 26.79 12.07 39.36
N HIS A 372 25.81 11.19 39.55
CA HIS A 372 25.06 11.02 40.78
C HIS A 372 25.48 9.74 41.52
N PHE A 373 25.63 9.84 42.84
CA PHE A 373 25.96 8.71 43.71
C PHE A 373 24.69 8.10 44.31
N TYR A 374 24.56 6.79 44.16
CA TYR A 374 23.47 6.00 44.76
C TYR A 374 24.05 5.02 45.75
N SER A 375 23.54 5.02 46.98
CA SER A 375 23.97 4.08 48.02
C SER A 375 23.45 2.67 47.69
N VAL A 376 24.28 1.66 47.90
CA VAL A 376 23.91 0.24 47.76
C VAL A 376 24.05 -0.49 49.10
N PRO A 377 23.34 -1.61 49.33
CA PRO A 377 23.49 -2.40 50.54
C PRO A 377 24.94 -2.81 50.80
N TYR A 378 25.41 -2.61 52.04
CA TYR A 378 26.82 -2.85 52.43
C TYR A 378 27.27 -4.32 52.38
N GLN A 379 26.36 -5.22 52.03
CA GLN A 379 26.52 -6.68 52.01
C GLN A 379 26.84 -7.24 50.61
N LEU A 380 27.02 -6.36 49.61
CA LEU A 380 27.30 -6.67 48.20
C LEU A 380 28.80 -6.66 47.85
#